data_AF-A0A8T4UD69-F1
#
_entry.id   AF-A0A8T4UD69-F1
#
_cell.length_a   1.000
_cell.length_b   1.000
_cell.length_c   1.000
_cell.angle_alpha   90.00
_cell.angle_beta   90.00
_cell.angle_gamma   90.00
#
_symmetry.space_group_name_H-M   'P 1'
#
loop_
_entity.id
_entity.type
_entity.pdbx_description
1 polymer ?
#
loop_
_entity_poly.entity_id
_entity_poly.type
_entity_poly.pdbx_seq_one_letter_code
_entity_poly.pdbx_strand_id
1 'polypeptide(L)'
;MPNAVTHVIIAILIVDLFRKYVLKKKNFPLYLILIVGIAGLLPDLDVLFYWVLNVIRGVEISAVHRLFSHTLLIPFIAFVIAVGVWTFWTRFAHILFVFSAGYTTHLILDSILTGKLSLLYPLTTTQYGLNFIPFATLSGTFYIGLDAIILILWLVYEYFSKNIKDYV
;
A
#
# COMPACT_ATOMS: atom_id res chain seq x y z
N MET A 1 -9.59 10.34 0.86
CA MET A 1 -8.56 9.29 0.84
C MET A 1 -8.21 9.05 -0.61
N PRO A 2 -6.93 8.81 -0.94
CA PRO A 2 -6.57 8.21 -2.20
C PRO A 2 -7.40 6.96 -2.39
N ASN A 3 -7.78 6.68 -3.63
CA ASN A 3 -8.53 5.47 -3.90
C ASN A 3 -7.61 4.27 -3.67
N ALA A 4 -8.21 3.12 -3.40
CA ALA A 4 -7.52 1.83 -3.34
C ALA A 4 -6.55 1.60 -4.52
N VAL A 5 -6.94 2.07 -5.70
CA VAL A 5 -6.14 1.98 -6.93
C VAL A 5 -4.83 2.76 -6.82
N THR A 6 -4.83 3.96 -6.21
CA THR A 6 -3.62 4.76 -5.97
C THR A 6 -2.60 3.96 -5.16
N HIS A 7 -3.05 3.36 -4.05
CA HIS A 7 -2.19 2.60 -3.15
C HIS A 7 -1.56 1.38 -3.83
N VAL A 8 -2.36 0.65 -4.61
CA VAL A 8 -1.91 -0.53 -5.37
C VAL A 8 -0.88 -0.13 -6.43
N ILE A 9 -1.18 0.84 -7.29
CA ILE A 9 -0.30 1.19 -8.42
C ILE A 9 1.00 1.80 -7.91
N ILE A 10 0.96 2.71 -6.93
CA ILE A 10 2.18 3.32 -6.40
C ILE A 10 3.06 2.26 -5.73
N ALA A 11 2.49 1.34 -4.95
CA ALA A 11 3.26 0.26 -4.33
C ALA A 11 3.96 -0.60 -5.39
N ILE A 12 3.22 -1.03 -6.42
CA ILE A 12 3.77 -1.78 -7.56
C ILE A 12 4.89 -1.01 -8.25
N LEU A 13 4.66 0.27 -8.55
CA LEU A 13 5.59 1.12 -9.29
C LEU A 13 6.89 1.32 -8.50
N ILE A 14 6.81 1.65 -7.21
CA ILE A 14 8.00 1.84 -6.36
C ILE A 14 8.84 0.56 -6.33
N VAL A 15 8.21 -0.59 -6.09
CA VAL A 15 8.95 -1.85 -5.97
C VAL A 15 9.45 -2.35 -7.33
N ASP A 16 8.72 -2.19 -8.44
CA ASP A 16 9.23 -2.57 -9.76
C ASP A 16 10.39 -1.68 -10.21
N LEU A 17 10.33 -0.36 -9.96
CA LEU A 17 11.47 0.52 -10.21
C LEU A 17 12.69 0.10 -9.39
N PHE A 18 12.51 -0.18 -8.10
CA PHE A 18 13.59 -0.70 -7.24
C PHE A 18 14.15 -2.01 -7.78
N ARG A 19 13.29 -2.95 -8.14
CA ARG A 19 13.65 -4.23 -8.75
C ARG A 19 14.47 -4.05 -10.03
N LYS A 20 14.07 -3.12 -10.91
CA LYS A 20 14.71 -2.91 -12.22
C LYS A 20 16.05 -2.20 -12.09
N TYR A 21 16.12 -1.12 -11.32
CA TYR A 21 17.30 -0.26 -11.27
C TYR A 21 18.30 -0.67 -10.19
N VAL A 22 17.84 -1.15 -9.04
CA VAL A 22 18.71 -1.54 -7.91
C VAL A 22 19.06 -3.03 -7.99
N LEU A 23 18.05 -3.90 -8.07
CA LEU A 23 18.26 -5.35 -8.09
C LEU A 23 18.60 -5.91 -9.48
N LYS A 24 18.52 -5.08 -10.54
CA LYS A 24 18.75 -5.48 -11.93
C LYS A 24 17.96 -6.74 -12.32
N LYS A 25 16.74 -6.88 -11.78
CA LYS A 25 15.83 -8.04 -11.94
C LYS A 25 16.37 -9.38 -11.43
N LYS A 26 17.52 -9.44 -10.76
CA LYS A 26 18.12 -10.69 -10.28
C LYS A 26 17.29 -11.28 -9.15
N ASN A 27 16.89 -12.54 -9.28
CA ASN A 27 16.17 -13.31 -8.26
C ASN A 27 14.87 -12.67 -7.72
N PHE A 28 14.26 -11.73 -8.45
CA PHE A 28 13.02 -11.06 -8.07
C PHE A 28 11.91 -11.36 -9.10
N PRO A 29 11.14 -12.44 -8.89
CA PRO A 29 10.06 -12.85 -9.80
C PRO A 29 8.87 -11.88 -9.76
N LEU A 30 8.09 -11.86 -10.86
CA LEU A 30 6.96 -10.95 -11.02
C LEU A 30 5.84 -11.16 -9.99
N TYR A 31 5.63 -12.38 -9.51
CA TYR A 31 4.59 -12.64 -8.50
C TYR A 31 4.84 -11.85 -7.20
N LEU A 32 6.10 -11.52 -6.87
CA LEU A 32 6.39 -10.68 -5.72
C LEU A 32 5.88 -9.25 -5.92
N ILE A 33 5.86 -8.74 -7.15
CA ILE A 33 5.29 -7.43 -7.48
C ILE A 33 3.77 -7.46 -7.28
N LEU A 34 3.11 -8.56 -7.69
CA LEU A 34 1.68 -8.74 -7.42
C LEU A 34 1.40 -8.72 -5.91
N ILE A 35 2.22 -9.40 -5.11
CA ILE A 35 2.09 -9.41 -3.64
C ILE A 35 2.25 -8.00 -3.06
N VAL A 36 3.16 -7.18 -3.60
CA VAL A 36 3.29 -5.76 -3.18
C VAL A 36 2.00 -5.00 -3.41
N GLY A 37 1.39 -5.13 -4.59
CA GLY A 37 0.13 -4.47 -4.90
C GLY A 37 -0.99 -4.90 -3.95
N ILE A 38 -1.12 -6.21 -3.70
CA ILE A 38 -2.09 -6.75 -2.74
C ILE A 38 -1.81 -6.25 -1.32
N ALA A 39 -0.54 -6.19 -0.90
CA ALA A 39 -0.13 -5.69 0.40
C ALA A 39 -0.38 -4.18 0.57
N GLY A 40 -0.29 -3.40 -0.51
CA GLY A 40 -0.69 -2.01 -0.55
C GLY A 40 -2.19 -1.81 -0.38
N LEU A 41 -3.03 -2.79 -0.70
CA LEU A 41 -4.49 -2.71 -0.52
C LEU A 41 -4.96 -3.17 0.86
N LEU A 42 -4.15 -3.99 1.53
CA LEU A 42 -4.52 -4.69 2.76
C LEU A 42 -5.02 -3.79 3.91
N PRO A 43 -4.46 -2.59 4.15
CA PRO A 43 -4.97 -1.70 5.19
C PRO A 43 -6.44 -1.30 4.99
N ASP A 44 -6.87 -1.08 3.74
CA ASP A 44 -8.24 -0.64 3.40
C ASP A 44 -9.27 -1.78 3.43
N LEU A 45 -8.84 -3.04 3.62
CA LEU A 45 -9.78 -4.16 3.79
C LEU A 45 -10.58 -4.06 5.10
N ASP A 46 -10.20 -3.18 6.02
CA ASP A 46 -10.99 -2.82 7.20
C ASP A 46 -12.35 -2.20 6.84
N VAL A 47 -12.52 -1.66 5.63
CA VAL A 47 -13.81 -1.18 5.10
C VAL A 47 -14.81 -2.33 4.93
N LEU A 48 -14.35 -3.53 4.57
CA LEU A 48 -15.23 -4.71 4.48
C LEU A 48 -15.74 -5.11 5.87
N PHE A 49 -14.89 -5.03 6.89
CA PHE A 49 -15.29 -5.25 8.27
C PHE A 49 -16.28 -4.19 8.75
N TYR A 50 -16.09 -2.93 8.35
CA TYR A 50 -17.05 -1.86 8.59
C TYR A 50 -18.43 -2.19 8.01
N TRP A 51 -18.53 -2.69 6.77
CA TRP A 51 -19.84 -3.04 6.19
C TRP A 51 -20.60 -4.06 7.04
N VAL A 52 -19.91 -5.08 7.55
CA VAL A 52 -20.51 -6.08 8.44
C VAL A 52 -20.92 -5.45 9.78
N LEU A 53 -20.05 -4.65 10.40
CA LEU A 53 -20.32 -4.04 11.71
C LEU A 53 -21.40 -2.96 11.66
N ASN A 54 -21.50 -2.21 10.57
CA ASN A 54 -22.54 -1.22 10.35
C ASN A 54 -23.92 -1.90 10.35
N VAL A 55 -24.08 -2.97 9.58
CA VAL A 55 -25.35 -3.72 9.50
C VAL A 55 -25.80 -4.26 10.86
N ILE A 56 -24.86 -4.71 11.70
CA ILE A 56 -25.21 -5.38 12.98
C ILE A 56 -25.40 -4.36 14.11
N ARG A 57 -24.59 -3.30 14.17
CA ARG A 57 -24.49 -2.41 15.36
C ARG A 57 -24.56 -0.92 15.04
N GLY A 58 -24.75 -0.53 13.79
CA GLY A 58 -24.81 0.89 13.38
C GLY A 58 -23.50 1.65 13.60
N VAL A 59 -22.36 0.96 13.55
CA VAL A 59 -21.05 1.57 13.78
C VAL A 59 -20.68 2.48 12.61
N GLU A 60 -20.17 3.68 12.90
CA GLU A 60 -19.66 4.61 11.88
C GLU A 60 -18.31 4.15 11.32
N ILE A 61 -18.05 4.47 10.05
CA ILE A 61 -16.79 4.11 9.37
C ILE A 61 -15.57 4.70 10.08
N SER A 62 -15.72 5.90 10.67
CA SER A 62 -14.69 6.61 11.43
C SER A 62 -14.19 5.84 12.65
N ALA A 63 -15.01 4.94 13.21
CA ALA A 63 -14.67 4.14 14.38
C ALA A 63 -13.86 2.88 14.04
N VAL A 64 -13.90 2.44 12.78
CA VAL A 64 -13.26 1.18 12.33
C VAL A 64 -12.08 1.49 11.43
N HIS A 65 -12.31 2.34 10.43
CA HIS A 65 -11.34 2.61 9.38
C HIS A 65 -10.19 3.47 9.91
N ARG A 66 -8.95 3.09 9.58
CA ARG A 66 -7.71 3.80 9.96
C ARG A 66 -7.30 3.73 11.44
N LEU A 67 -7.99 2.94 12.24
CA LEU A 67 -7.59 2.68 13.63
C LEU A 67 -6.75 1.41 13.73
N PHE A 68 -7.32 0.28 13.29
CA PHE A 68 -6.72 -1.04 13.54
C PHE A 68 -5.71 -1.46 12.47
N SER A 69 -6.02 -1.22 11.20
CA SER A 69 -5.20 -1.64 10.06
C SER A 69 -4.22 -0.56 9.59
N HIS A 70 -4.26 0.64 10.14
CA HIS A 70 -3.36 1.72 9.72
C HIS A 70 -2.24 1.95 10.75
N THR A 71 -1.63 0.84 11.16
CA THR A 71 -0.54 0.77 12.15
C THR A 71 0.75 0.26 11.52
N LEU A 72 1.88 0.80 11.96
CA LEU A 72 3.21 0.31 11.59
C LEU A 72 3.52 -1.07 12.19
N LEU A 73 2.75 -1.52 13.18
CA LEU A 73 3.00 -2.78 13.85
C LEU A 73 2.91 -3.97 12.89
N ILE A 74 1.92 -3.99 11.99
CA ILE A 74 1.70 -5.08 11.02
C ILE A 74 2.88 -5.22 10.04
N PRO A 75 3.29 -4.17 9.29
CA PRO A 75 4.44 -4.27 8.39
C PRO A 75 5.75 -4.49 9.17
N PHE A 76 5.88 -3.97 10.38
CA PHE A 76 7.07 -4.17 11.22
C PHE A 76 7.21 -5.63 11.67
N ILE A 77 6.13 -6.26 12.15
CA ILE A 77 6.14 -7.68 12.52
C ILE A 77 6.50 -8.53 11.30
N ALA A 78 5.89 -8.26 10.14
CA ALA A 78 6.22 -8.98 8.91
C ALA A 78 7.72 -8.85 8.55
N PHE A 79 8.28 -7.64 8.68
CA PHE A 79 9.71 -7.38 8.46
C PHE A 79 10.61 -8.16 9.43
N VAL A 80 10.31 -8.11 10.74
CA VAL A 80 11.10 -8.81 11.77
C VAL A 80 11.06 -10.33 11.55
N ILE A 81 9.88 -10.88 11.25
CA ILE A 81 9.75 -12.31 10.90
C ILE A 81 10.56 -12.63 9.65
N ALA A 82 10.51 -11.78 8.62
CA ALA A 82 11.29 -11.96 7.39
C ALA A 82 12.79 -12.07 7.67
N VAL A 83 13.33 -11.17 8.50
CA VAL A 83 14.74 -11.20 8.92
C VAL A 83 15.07 -12.50 9.66
N GLY A 84 14.22 -12.92 10.61
CA GLY A 84 14.45 -14.13 11.41
C GLY A 84 14.44 -15.42 10.60
N VAL A 85 13.61 -15.51 9.56
CA VAL A 85 13.48 -16.74 8.74
C VAL A 85 14.30 -16.69 7.45
N TRP A 86 15.00 -15.59 7.16
CA TRP A 86 15.70 -15.40 5.88
C TRP A 86 16.71 -16.49 5.56
N THR A 87 17.46 -16.96 6.56
CA THR A 87 18.52 -17.98 6.36
C THR A 87 17.96 -19.36 6.03
N PHE A 88 16.79 -19.73 6.57
CA PHE A 88 16.22 -21.07 6.43
C PHE A 88 15.11 -21.14 5.37
N TRP A 89 14.28 -20.10 5.28
CA TRP A 89 13.10 -20.03 4.40
C TRP A 89 13.15 -18.78 3.51
N THR A 90 14.23 -18.64 2.74
CA THR A 90 14.49 -17.49 1.85
C THR A 90 13.28 -17.07 1.01
N ARG A 91 12.57 -18.00 0.36
CA ARG A 91 11.39 -17.69 -0.47
C ARG A 91 10.26 -17.03 0.34
N PHE A 92 10.00 -17.53 1.54
CA PHE A 92 8.98 -16.98 2.43
C PHE A 92 9.39 -15.62 2.99
N ALA A 93 10.67 -15.46 3.34
CA ALA A 93 11.21 -14.17 3.77
C ALA A 93 11.08 -13.10 2.69
N HIS A 94 11.35 -13.43 1.42
CA HIS A 94 11.10 -12.49 0.31
C HIS A 94 9.64 -12.03 0.25
N ILE A 95 8.68 -12.94 0.41
CA ILE A 95 7.24 -12.61 0.44
C ILE A 95 6.94 -11.62 1.57
N LEU A 96 7.46 -11.87 2.77
CA LEU A 96 7.26 -11.00 3.93
C LEU A 96 7.92 -9.63 3.77
N PHE A 97 9.10 -9.56 3.16
CA PHE A 97 9.75 -8.28 2.85
C PHE A 97 8.92 -7.44 1.88
N VAL A 98 8.43 -8.05 0.80
CA VAL A 98 7.64 -7.31 -0.19
C VAL A 98 6.25 -6.96 0.33
N PHE A 99 5.68 -7.81 1.18
CA PHE A 99 4.45 -7.52 1.93
C PHE A 99 4.64 -6.29 2.82
N SER A 100 5.71 -6.29 3.63
CA SER A 100 6.03 -5.17 4.51
C SER A 100 6.24 -3.87 3.72
N ALA A 101 6.92 -3.95 2.57
CA ALA A 101 7.14 -2.80 1.70
C ALA A 101 5.84 -2.24 1.10
N GLY A 102 4.95 -3.10 0.58
CA GLY A 102 3.66 -2.69 0.01
C GLY A 102 2.77 -2.02 1.07
N TYR A 103 2.65 -2.66 2.23
CA TYR A 103 1.85 -2.13 3.35
C TYR A 103 2.42 -0.82 3.90
N THR A 104 3.75 -0.72 4.03
CA THR A 104 4.39 0.54 4.46
C THR A 104 4.16 1.66 3.46
N THR A 105 4.17 1.35 2.16
CA THR A 105 3.88 2.32 1.10
C THR A 105 2.46 2.89 1.26
N HIS A 106 1.47 2.05 1.58
CA HIS A 106 0.11 2.51 1.89
C HIS A 106 0.11 3.54 3.02
N LEU A 107 0.72 3.22 4.17
CA LEU A 107 0.74 4.11 5.33
C LEU A 107 1.45 5.43 5.03
N ILE A 108 2.54 5.40 4.25
CA ILE A 108 3.24 6.60 3.82
C ILE A 108 2.32 7.46 2.95
N LEU A 109 1.64 6.87 1.97
CA LEU A 109 0.73 7.60 1.09
C LEU A 109 -0.41 8.25 1.86
N ASP A 110 -1.04 7.52 2.78
CA ASP A 110 -2.10 8.10 3.61
C ASP A 110 -1.60 9.21 4.54
N SER A 111 -0.37 9.09 5.06
CA SER A 111 0.24 10.13 5.89
C SER A 111 0.51 11.43 5.11
N ILE A 112 0.72 11.32 3.80
CA ILE A 112 0.97 12.44 2.88
C ILE A 112 -0.35 13.02 2.35
N LEU A 113 -1.27 12.16 1.89
CA LEU A 113 -2.42 12.51 1.06
C LEU A 113 -3.75 12.62 1.81
N THR A 114 -3.90 11.93 2.94
CA THR A 114 -5.14 11.92 3.73
C THR A 114 -4.97 12.64 5.07
N GLY A 115 -3.75 12.68 5.61
CA GLY A 115 -3.42 13.39 6.84
C GLY A 115 -3.04 12.43 7.96
N LYS A 116 -3.75 12.46 9.09
CA LYS A 116 -3.29 11.83 10.34
C LYS A 116 -3.72 10.36 10.48
N LEU A 117 -2.79 9.50 10.92
CA LEU A 117 -2.95 8.06 11.15
C LEU A 117 -2.49 7.68 12.55
N SER A 118 -3.13 6.70 13.18
CA SER A 118 -2.69 6.13 14.47
C SER A 118 -1.57 5.10 14.29
N LEU A 119 -0.42 5.53 13.77
CA LEU A 119 0.69 4.65 13.35
C LEU A 119 1.22 3.70 14.44
N LEU A 120 1.06 4.06 15.71
CA LEU A 120 1.59 3.31 16.85
C LEU A 120 0.49 2.55 17.62
N TYR A 121 -0.71 2.42 17.06
CA TYR A 121 -1.76 1.59 17.66
C TYR A 121 -1.28 0.12 17.75
N PRO A 122 -1.51 -0.59 18.88
CA PRO A 122 -2.32 -0.22 20.05
C PRO A 122 -1.55 0.47 21.19
N LEU A 123 -0.26 0.77 21.04
CA LEU A 123 0.55 1.40 22.09
C LEU A 123 0.05 2.82 22.41
N THR A 124 -0.40 3.54 21.40
CA THR A 124 -1.01 4.86 21.54
C THR A 124 -2.03 5.12 20.43
N THR A 125 -3.01 5.97 20.72
CA THR A 125 -4.01 6.47 19.78
C THR A 125 -3.67 7.84 19.21
N THR A 126 -2.50 8.40 19.56
CA THR A 126 -2.00 9.66 18.98
C THR A 126 -1.85 9.53 17.47
N GLN A 127 -2.43 10.47 16.73
CA GLN A 127 -2.42 10.45 15.28
C GLN A 127 -1.28 11.30 14.71
N TYR A 128 -0.50 10.71 13.80
CA TYR A 128 0.63 11.32 13.12
C TYR A 128 0.34 11.43 11.62
N GLY A 129 0.71 12.55 10.99
CA GLY A 129 0.54 12.75 9.56
C GLY A 129 1.35 13.95 9.08
N LEU A 130 1.91 13.86 7.88
CA LEU A 130 2.66 14.95 7.26
C LEU A 130 1.70 16.02 6.74
N ASN A 131 0.51 15.61 6.27
CA ASN A 131 -0.57 16.48 5.84
C ASN A 131 -0.13 17.53 4.81
N PHE A 132 0.80 17.15 3.91
CA PHE A 132 1.29 18.02 2.84
C PHE A 132 0.17 18.40 1.86
N ILE A 133 -0.81 17.52 1.69
CA ILE A 133 -1.98 17.75 0.85
C ILE A 133 -3.23 17.61 1.72
N PRO A 134 -3.85 18.73 2.16
CA PRO A 134 -5.01 18.67 3.03
C PRO A 134 -6.23 18.13 2.27
N PHE A 135 -6.77 16.99 2.71
CA PHE A 135 -7.97 16.38 2.12
C PHE A 135 -9.16 17.38 2.03
N ALA A 136 -9.27 18.31 2.98
CA ALA A 136 -10.31 19.34 2.99
C ALA A 136 -10.27 20.31 1.80
N THR A 137 -9.12 20.45 1.12
CA THR A 137 -8.94 21.39 0.01
C THR A 137 -9.05 20.74 -1.37
N LEU A 138 -8.79 19.44 -1.47
CA LEU A 138 -8.83 18.68 -2.72
C LEU A 138 -9.94 17.63 -2.65
N SER A 139 -11.02 17.89 -3.37
CA SER A 139 -12.21 17.03 -3.42
C SER A 139 -11.96 15.68 -4.09
N GLY A 140 -12.93 14.76 -4.03
CA GLY A 140 -12.83 13.41 -4.61
C GLY A 140 -12.43 13.34 -6.09
N THR A 141 -12.72 14.37 -6.89
CA THR A 141 -12.29 14.43 -8.30
C THR A 141 -10.78 14.52 -8.47
N PHE A 142 -10.07 15.12 -7.50
CA PHE A 142 -8.61 15.17 -7.50
C PHE A 142 -8.00 13.76 -7.40
N TYR A 143 -8.50 12.94 -6.48
CA TYR A 143 -7.99 11.58 -6.27
C TYR A 143 -8.31 10.66 -7.46
N ILE A 144 -9.47 10.84 -8.11
CA ILE A 144 -9.80 10.16 -9.37
C ILE A 144 -8.84 10.59 -10.48
N GLY A 145 -8.55 11.90 -10.60
CA GLY A 145 -7.58 12.41 -11.56
C GLY A 145 -6.16 11.90 -11.29
N LEU A 146 -5.77 11.80 -10.02
CA LEU A 146 -4.48 11.25 -9.59
C LEU A 146 -4.34 9.78 -10.03
N ASP A 147 -5.36 8.95 -9.81
CA ASP A 147 -5.38 7.56 -10.29
C ASP A 147 -5.19 7.50 -11.80
N ALA A 148 -5.96 8.30 -12.54
CA ALA A 148 -5.89 8.31 -14.00
C ALA A 148 -4.50 8.71 -14.49
N ILE A 149 -3.89 9.75 -13.89
CA ILE A 149 -2.54 10.20 -14.23
C ILE A 149 -1.52 9.09 -13.92
N ILE A 150 -1.56 8.52 -12.72
CA ILE A 150 -0.61 7.48 -12.30
C ILE A 150 -0.74 6.24 -13.20
N LEU A 151 -1.97 5.82 -13.51
CA LEU A 151 -2.23 4.70 -14.40
C LEU A 151 -1.69 4.97 -15.82
N ILE A 152 -1.95 6.14 -16.38
CA ILE A 152 -1.44 6.53 -17.71
C ILE A 152 0.09 6.55 -17.71
N LEU A 153 0.71 7.18 -16.72
CA LEU A 153 2.17 7.23 -16.59
C LEU A 153 2.78 5.84 -16.48
N TRP A 154 2.14 4.95 -15.70
CA TRP A 154 2.57 3.56 -15.58
C TRP A 154 2.45 2.82 -16.92
N LEU A 155 1.31 2.92 -17.61
CA LEU A 155 1.11 2.29 -18.93
C LEU A 155 2.13 2.77 -19.97
N VAL A 156 2.39 4.09 -20.02
CA VAL A 156 3.40 4.69 -20.90
C VAL A 156 4.79 4.12 -20.58
N TYR A 157 5.13 4.05 -19.29
CA TYR A 157 6.41 3.48 -18.84
C TYR A 157 6.56 1.99 -19.22
N GLU A 158 5.51 1.18 -19.04
CA GLU A 158 5.52 -0.25 -19.38
C GLU A 158 5.65 -0.48 -20.89
N TYR A 159 4.99 0.37 -21.71
CA TYR A 159 5.13 0.38 -23.17
C TYR A 159 6.58 0.64 -23.61
N PHE A 160 7.18 1.74 -23.15
CA PHE A 160 8.58 2.06 -23.48
C PHE A 160 9.58 1.04 -22.91
N SER A 161 9.24 0.41 -21.79
CA SER A 161 10.06 -0.66 -21.19
C SER A 161 9.94 -2.00 -21.91
N LYS A 162 9.11 -2.11 -22.97
CA LYS A 162 8.84 -3.33 -23.74
C LYS A 162 8.31 -4.50 -22.88
N ASN A 163 7.62 -4.17 -21.79
CA ASN A 163 7.01 -5.14 -20.89
C ASN A 163 5.57 -5.48 -21.30
N ILE A 164 4.86 -4.54 -21.94
CA ILE A 164 3.63 -4.82 -22.68
C ILE A 164 4.05 -5.35 -24.05
N LYS A 165 4.05 -6.68 -24.20
CA LYS A 165 4.21 -7.33 -25.50
C LYS A 165 2.84 -7.77 -25.99
N ASP A 166 2.50 -7.33 -27.20
CA ASP A 166 1.42 -7.81 -28.07
C ASP A 166 0.02 -7.91 -27.42
N TYR A 167 -0.71 -6.78 -27.49
CA TYR A 167 -2.16 -6.79 -27.66
C TYR A 167 -2.56 -6.53 -29.13
N VAL A 168 -1.67 -6.88 -30.06
CA VAL A 168 -1.89 -6.96 -31.51
C VAL A 168 -1.08 -8.12 -32.06
#